data_AF-A0AA39VJ66-F1
#
_entry.id   AF-A0AA39VJ66-F1
#
_cell.length_a   1.000
_cell.length_b   1.000
_cell.length_c   1.000
_cell.angle_alpha   90.00
_cell.angle_beta   90.00
_cell.angle_gamma   90.00
#
_symmetry.space_group_name_H-M   'P 1'
#
loop_
_entity.id
_entity.type
_entity.pdbx_description
1 polymer ?
#
loop_
_entity_poly.entity_id
_entity_poly.type
_entity_poly.pdbx_seq_one_letter_code
_entity_poly.pdbx_strand_id
1 'polypeptide(L)'
;MKGLMEDFVPKDMVDLLLQLADDPNLEVKLNYDSVMGFTQELDRVIGRKRWVEEKDIPQLPYIDAIMKETMRKHPVAVLLPLHLAQEDCNVAGYHIRKGTRVFINSWSIDRDSSFWGELEEFRPEIFLQGKVNIMDVKGQSF
;
A
#
# COMPACT_ATOMS: atom_id res chain seq x y z
N MET A 1 14.12 -21.20 -19.58
CA MET A 1 13.76 -19.78 -19.82
C MET A 1 14.91 -18.80 -19.58
N LYS A 2 16.16 -19.24 -19.37
CA LYS A 2 17.30 -18.33 -19.10
C LYS A 2 17.86 -17.58 -20.33
N GLY A 3 17.50 -18.00 -21.55
CA GLY A 3 18.04 -17.44 -22.80
C GLY A 3 17.11 -16.52 -23.57
N LEU A 4 15.93 -16.18 -23.05
CA LEU A 4 14.97 -15.28 -23.71
C LEU A 4 14.99 -13.84 -23.16
N MET A 5 15.67 -13.59 -22.04
CA MET A 5 15.74 -12.26 -21.41
C MET A 5 17.01 -11.47 -21.72
N GLU A 6 18.10 -12.10 -22.20
CA GLU A 6 19.36 -11.37 -22.46
C GLU A 6 19.23 -10.37 -23.63
N ASP A 7 18.26 -10.57 -24.53
CA ASP A 7 18.00 -9.69 -25.69
C ASP A 7 16.68 -8.90 -25.56
N PHE A 8 16.01 -8.92 -24.41
CA PHE A 8 14.75 -8.18 -24.24
C PHE A 8 15.03 -6.68 -24.07
N VAL A 9 14.65 -5.89 -25.08
CA VAL A 9 14.70 -4.42 -25.03
C VAL A 9 13.28 -3.90 -24.79
N PRO A 10 13.02 -3.27 -23.62
CA PRO A 10 11.71 -2.68 -23.34
C PRO A 10 11.37 -1.59 -24.34
N LYS A 11 10.17 -1.65 -24.92
CA LYS A 11 9.71 -0.67 -25.91
C LYS A 11 8.79 0.37 -25.29
N ASP A 12 8.15 0.02 -24.18
CA ASP A 12 7.29 0.89 -23.42
C ASP A 12 7.39 0.64 -21.91
N MET A 13 6.58 1.40 -21.15
CA MET A 13 6.54 1.29 -19.69
C MET A 13 6.03 -0.07 -19.19
N VAL A 14 5.18 -0.76 -19.95
CA VAL A 14 4.67 -2.08 -19.55
C VAL A 14 5.79 -3.11 -19.67
N ASP A 15 6.55 -3.05 -20.77
CA ASP A 15 7.74 -3.89 -20.94
C ASP A 15 8.75 -3.68 -19.82
N LEU A 16 8.98 -2.42 -19.40
CA LEU A 16 9.87 -2.11 -18.27
C LEU A 16 9.36 -2.70 -16.95
N LEU A 17 8.06 -2.58 -16.68
CA LEU A 17 7.46 -3.11 -15.45
C LEU A 17 7.44 -4.64 -15.43
N LEU A 18 7.25 -5.30 -16.58
CA LEU A 18 7.38 -6.74 -16.72
C LEU A 18 8.82 -7.20 -16.53
N GLN A 19 9.81 -6.47 -17.06
CA GLN A 19 11.21 -6.77 -16.81
C GLN A 19 11.56 -6.63 -15.32
N LEU A 20 11.04 -5.60 -14.63
CA LEU A 20 11.22 -5.42 -13.19
C LEU A 20 10.51 -6.50 -12.37
N ALA A 21 9.41 -7.06 -12.87
CA ALA A 21 8.71 -8.17 -12.23
C ALA A 21 9.56 -9.45 -12.12
N ASP A 22 10.54 -9.60 -13.01
CA ASP A 22 11.47 -10.73 -13.00
C ASP A 22 12.71 -10.50 -12.10
N ASP A 23 12.88 -9.31 -11.51
CA ASP A 23 14.00 -9.02 -10.60
C ASP A 23 13.73 -9.62 -9.19
N PRO A 24 14.52 -10.64 -8.76
CA PRO A 24 14.32 -11.27 -7.46
C PRO A 24 14.69 -10.37 -6.27
N ASN A 25 15.38 -9.25 -6.51
CA ASN A 25 15.84 -8.32 -5.46
C ASN A 25 14.89 -7.15 -5.24
N LEU A 26 13.79 -7.07 -5.99
CA LEU A 26 12.84 -5.98 -5.85
C LEU A 26 12.09 -6.12 -4.51
N GLU A 27 12.18 -5.08 -3.67
CA GLU A 27 11.52 -5.05 -2.35
C GLU A 27 10.00 -5.17 -2.46
N VAL A 28 9.44 -4.55 -3.51
CA VAL A 28 8.05 -4.73 -3.94
C VAL A 28 8.05 -5.70 -5.10
N LYS A 29 7.68 -6.96 -4.87
CA LYS A 29 7.56 -7.94 -5.95
C LYS A 29 6.40 -7.55 -6.87
N LEU A 30 6.74 -6.94 -8.00
CA LEU A 30 5.83 -6.81 -9.12
C LEU A 30 5.64 -8.22 -9.68
N ASN A 31 4.42 -8.72 -9.69
CA ASN A 31 4.10 -9.98 -10.36
C ASN A 31 3.32 -9.70 -11.64
N TYR A 32 3.34 -10.65 -12.57
CA TYR A 32 2.64 -10.52 -13.85
C TYR A 32 1.16 -10.18 -13.68
N ASP A 33 0.49 -10.81 -12.71
CA ASP A 33 -0.93 -10.60 -12.45
C ASP A 33 -1.22 -9.16 -11.98
N SER A 34 -0.34 -8.57 -11.17
CA SER A 34 -0.44 -7.18 -10.71
C SER A 34 -0.19 -6.21 -11.86
N VAL A 35 0.84 -6.44 -12.69
CA VAL A 35 1.11 -5.60 -13.87
C VAL A 35 -0.07 -5.63 -14.83
N MET A 36 -0.61 -6.81 -15.09
CA MET A 36 -1.79 -6.98 -15.91
C MET A 36 -3.02 -6.31 -15.27
N GLY A 37 -3.21 -6.49 -13.96
CA GLY A 37 -4.37 -6.00 -13.22
C GLY A 37 -4.52 -4.48 -13.28
N PHE A 38 -3.48 -3.71 -12.91
CA PHE A 38 -3.59 -2.25 -12.96
C PHE A 38 -3.62 -1.74 -14.41
N THR A 39 -2.96 -2.41 -15.35
CA THR A 39 -2.98 -2.00 -16.76
C THR A 39 -4.39 -2.16 -17.34
N GLN A 40 -5.07 -3.26 -17.06
CA GLN A 40 -6.46 -3.48 -17.47
C GLN A 40 -7.42 -2.48 -16.81
N GLU A 41 -7.20 -2.16 -15.53
CA GLU A 41 -8.01 -1.16 -14.83
C GLU A 41 -7.87 0.23 -15.48
N LEU A 42 -6.64 0.66 -15.77
CA LEU A 42 -6.37 1.92 -16.47
C LEU A 42 -6.98 1.94 -17.87
N ASP A 43 -6.78 0.89 -18.67
CA ASP A 43 -7.35 0.79 -20.02
C ASP A 43 -8.88 0.84 -19.99
N ARG A 44 -9.52 0.23 -18.98
CA ARG A 44 -10.99 0.22 -18.81
C ARG A 44 -11.55 1.58 -18.41
N VAL A 45 -10.92 2.27 -17.46
CA VAL A 45 -11.47 3.48 -16.83
C VAL A 45 -11.04 4.76 -17.54
N ILE A 46 -9.79 4.80 -18.00
CA ILE A 46 -9.15 5.99 -18.59
C ILE A 46 -9.05 5.84 -20.11
N GLY A 47 -8.69 4.64 -20.58
CA GLY A 47 -8.31 4.38 -21.96
C GLY A 47 -6.97 5.03 -22.33
N ARG A 48 -6.70 5.14 -23.64
CA ARG A 48 -5.37 5.54 -24.16
C ARG A 48 -5.28 6.95 -24.74
N LYS A 49 -6.32 7.78 -24.55
CA LYS A 49 -6.45 9.09 -25.21
C LYS A 49 -6.17 10.29 -24.31
N ARG A 50 -6.06 10.08 -23.00
CA ARG A 50 -5.88 11.15 -22.00
C ARG A 50 -5.06 10.65 -20.81
N TRP A 51 -4.57 11.61 -20.03
CA TRP A 51 -3.92 11.35 -18.75
C TRP A 51 -4.95 11.05 -17.64
N VAL A 52 -4.46 10.39 -16.58
CA VAL A 52 -5.21 10.17 -15.34
C VAL A 52 -5.41 11.49 -14.61
N GLU A 53 -6.60 11.72 -14.08
CA GLU A 53 -6.93 12.88 -13.25
C GLU A 53 -7.37 12.42 -11.85
N GLU A 54 -7.29 13.31 -10.85
CA GLU A 54 -7.63 12.99 -9.45
C GLU A 54 -9.07 12.46 -9.31
N LYS A 55 -10.01 13.00 -10.10
CA LYS A 55 -11.42 12.57 -10.11
C LYS A 55 -11.62 11.12 -10.54
N ASP A 56 -10.63 10.51 -11.21
CA ASP A 56 -10.69 9.13 -11.67
C ASP A 56 -10.32 8.15 -10.56
N ILE A 57 -9.58 8.56 -9.52
CA ILE A 57 -9.09 7.69 -8.43
C ILE A 57 -10.21 6.84 -7.80
N PRO A 58 -11.41 7.36 -7.51
CA PRO A 58 -12.50 6.53 -6.97
C PRO A 58 -12.95 5.37 -7.87
N GLN A 59 -12.63 5.42 -9.17
CA GLN A 59 -12.96 4.40 -10.15
C GLN A 59 -11.78 3.43 -10.43
N LEU A 60 -10.65 3.62 -9.75
CA LEU A 60 -9.42 2.83 -9.89
C LEU A 60 -9.12 2.05 -8.58
N PRO A 61 -9.99 1.12 -8.15
CA PRO A 61 -9.86 0.44 -6.87
C PRO A 61 -8.57 -0.40 -6.73
N TYR A 62 -8.03 -0.98 -7.81
CA TYR A 62 -6.78 -1.73 -7.74
C TYR A 62 -5.57 -0.82 -7.59
N ILE A 63 -5.54 0.33 -8.29
CA ILE A 63 -4.51 1.35 -8.06
C ILE A 63 -4.59 1.93 -6.64
N ASP A 64 -5.79 2.26 -6.15
CA ASP A 64 -5.98 2.72 -4.76
C ASP A 64 -5.46 1.67 -3.76
N ALA A 65 -5.72 0.39 -4.02
CA ALA A 65 -5.20 -0.71 -3.21
C ALA A 65 -3.66 -0.82 -3.25
N ILE A 66 -3.04 -0.66 -4.42
CA ILE A 66 -1.57 -0.62 -4.58
C ILE A 66 -0.99 0.54 -3.76
N MET A 67 -1.61 1.73 -3.83
CA MET A 67 -1.16 2.89 -3.07
C MET A 67 -1.24 2.65 -1.56
N LYS A 68 -2.35 2.06 -1.08
CA LYS A 68 -2.54 1.72 0.35
C LYS A 68 -1.52 0.70 0.83
N GLU A 69 -1.28 -0.35 0.06
CA GLU A 69 -0.28 -1.36 0.39
C GLU A 69 1.15 -0.79 0.39
N THR A 70 1.44 0.13 -0.55
CA THR A 70 2.70 0.86 -0.57
C THR A 70 2.89 1.68 0.69
N MET A 71 1.86 2.39 1.15
CA MET A 71 1.93 3.17 2.40
C MET A 71 2.08 2.29 3.64
N ARG A 72 1.42 1.12 3.70
CA ARG A 72 1.58 0.15 4.79
C ARG A 72 3.02 -0.38 4.88
N LYS A 73 3.59 -0.76 3.74
CA LYS A 73 4.97 -1.29 3.65
C LYS A 73 6.02 -0.21 3.83
N HIS A 74 5.81 0.96 3.25
CA HIS A 74 6.76 2.08 3.25
C HIS A 74 6.08 3.34 3.81
N PRO A 75 5.79 3.36 5.12
CA PRO A 75 5.13 4.50 5.72
C PRO A 75 6.04 5.72 5.63
N VAL A 76 5.49 6.84 5.16
CA VAL A 76 6.22 8.12 5.03
C VAL A 76 6.75 8.58 6.39
N ALA A 77 6.01 8.27 7.47
CA ALA A 77 6.42 8.51 8.85
C ALA A 77 6.32 7.22 9.67
N VAL A 78 7.45 6.78 10.23
CA VAL A 78 7.55 5.62 11.13
C VAL A 78 6.90 5.89 12.49
N LEU A 79 7.04 7.13 12.96
CA LEU A 79 6.32 7.66 14.13
C LEU A 79 5.48 8.83 13.64
N LEU A 80 4.18 8.80 13.94
CA LEU A 80 3.29 9.92 13.64
C LEU A 80 3.65 11.15 14.49
N PRO A 81 3.13 12.35 14.14
CA PRO A 81 3.36 13.56 14.92
C PRO A 81 3.08 13.35 16.41
N LEU A 82 3.90 13.98 17.24
CA LEU A 82 3.82 13.87 18.68
C LEU A 82 2.46 14.36 19.19
N HIS A 83 1.78 13.52 19.96
CA HIS A 83 0.57 13.89 20.68
C HIS A 83 0.88 14.23 22.14
N LEU A 84 0.04 15.07 22.76
CA LEU A 84 0.17 15.46 24.16
C LEU A 84 -1.16 15.20 24.88
N ALA A 85 -1.10 14.51 26.02
CA ALA A 85 -2.27 14.33 26.88
C ALA A 85 -2.70 15.69 27.46
N GLN A 86 -3.89 16.18 27.08
CA GLN A 86 -4.39 17.48 27.54
C GLN A 86 -4.90 17.45 28.99
N GLU A 87 -5.26 16.28 29.48
CA GLU A 87 -5.72 15.99 30.83
C GLU A 87 -5.31 14.59 31.26
N ASP A 88 -5.51 14.27 32.54
CA ASP A 88 -5.32 12.92 33.06
C ASP A 88 -6.38 12.00 32.44
N CYS A 89 -5.96 10.89 31.83
CA CYS A 89 -6.86 9.96 31.15
C CYS A 89 -6.45 8.50 31.37
N ASN A 90 -7.39 7.58 31.15
CA ASN A 90 -7.12 6.14 31.19
C ASN A 90 -7.20 5.57 29.77
N VAL A 91 -6.12 4.93 29.32
CA VAL A 91 -6.04 4.29 27.99
C VAL A 91 -5.56 2.86 28.16
N ALA A 92 -6.32 1.90 27.63
CA ALA A 92 -6.03 0.47 27.77
C ALA A 92 -5.75 -0.01 29.22
N GLY A 93 -6.41 0.62 30.20
CA GLY A 93 -6.22 0.33 31.63
C GLY A 93 -5.05 1.06 32.31
N TYR A 94 -4.29 1.86 31.57
CA TYR A 94 -3.16 2.65 32.10
C TYR A 94 -3.57 4.10 32.35
N HIS A 95 -3.17 4.62 33.51
CA HIS A 95 -3.35 6.04 33.84
C HIS A 95 -2.24 6.90 33.21
N ILE A 96 -2.62 7.75 32.27
CA ILE A 96 -1.75 8.70 31.57
C ILE A 96 -1.98 10.08 32.17
N ARG A 97 -0.91 10.71 32.68
CA ARG A 97 -0.99 12.06 33.26
C ARG A 97 -1.02 13.13 32.17
N LYS A 98 -1.68 14.25 32.44
CA LYS A 98 -1.60 15.48 31.67
C LYS A 98 -0.15 15.87 31.39
N GLY A 99 0.11 16.25 30.14
CA GLY A 99 1.45 16.63 29.67
C GLY A 99 2.32 15.44 29.25
N THR A 100 1.84 14.20 29.37
CA THR A 100 2.54 13.03 28.80
C THR A 100 2.57 13.12 27.29
N ARG A 101 3.76 12.92 26.72
CA ARG A 101 3.98 12.83 25.27
C ARG A 101 3.67 11.42 24.79
N VAL A 102 2.90 11.31 23.71
CA VAL A 102 2.48 10.04 23.12
C VAL A 102 3.02 9.96 21.69
N PHE A 103 3.71 8.86 21.41
CA PHE A 103 4.17 8.51 20.07
C PHE A 103 3.30 7.37 19.54
N ILE A 104 2.80 7.52 18.32
CA ILE A 104 2.08 6.45 17.62
C ILE A 104 3.07 5.84 16.63
N ASN A 105 3.37 4.56 16.83
CA ASN A 105 4.29 3.80 15.98
C ASN A 105 3.51 3.13 14.84
N SER A 106 3.29 3.89 13.76
CA SER A 106 2.64 3.42 12.54
C SER A 106 3.37 2.22 11.95
N TRP A 107 4.71 2.23 11.93
CA TRP A 107 5.50 1.14 11.36
C TRP A 107 5.20 -0.22 12.01
N SER A 108 5.05 -0.24 13.33
CA SER A 108 4.67 -1.47 14.06
C SER A 108 3.22 -1.86 13.82
N ILE A 109 2.29 -0.90 13.75
CA ILE A 109 0.86 -1.17 13.49
C ILE A 109 0.67 -1.78 12.10
N ASP A 110 1.32 -1.21 11.09
CA ASP A 110 1.23 -1.63 9.69
C ASP A 110 1.89 -3.00 9.41
N ARG A 111 2.63 -3.53 10.40
CA ARG A 111 3.32 -4.83 10.36
C ARG A 111 2.83 -5.79 11.43
N ASP A 112 1.72 -5.53 12.09
CA ASP A 112 1.19 -6.44 13.09
C ASP A 112 0.38 -7.56 12.43
N SER A 113 0.84 -8.81 12.56
CA SER A 113 0.24 -9.99 11.89
C SER A 113 -1.16 -10.30 12.39
N SER A 114 -1.51 -9.82 13.60
CA SER A 114 -2.86 -9.97 14.14
C SER A 114 -3.90 -9.19 13.33
N PHE A 115 -3.48 -8.12 12.64
CA PHE A 115 -4.34 -7.31 11.77
C PHE A 115 -4.14 -7.61 10.28
N TRP A 116 -2.91 -7.89 9.84
CA TRP A 116 -2.56 -7.95 8.41
C TRP A 116 -2.26 -9.36 7.85
N GLY A 117 -2.23 -10.40 8.69
CA GLY A 117 -1.95 -11.78 8.25
C GLY A 117 -0.48 -11.99 7.89
N GLU A 118 -0.17 -12.74 6.83
CA GLU A 118 1.22 -12.91 6.37
C GLU A 118 1.84 -11.57 5.93
N LEU A 119 2.80 -11.10 6.73
CA LEU A 119 3.21 -9.71 6.79
C LEU A 119 4.16 -9.26 5.70
N GLU A 120 4.96 -10.17 5.16
CA GLU A 120 6.15 -9.82 4.39
C GLU A 120 5.92 -9.69 2.89
N GLU A 121 4.83 -10.23 2.36
CA GLU A 121 4.52 -10.05 0.94
C GLU A 121 3.78 -8.73 0.68
N PHE A 122 4.08 -8.10 -0.45
CA PHE A 122 3.33 -6.96 -0.97
C PHE A 122 2.07 -7.49 -1.66
N ARG A 123 0.90 -7.22 -1.08
CA ARG A 123 -0.38 -7.81 -1.55
C ARG A 123 -1.51 -6.77 -1.55
N PRO A 124 -1.67 -5.98 -2.64
CA PRO A 124 -2.73 -4.98 -2.76
C PRO A 124 -4.14 -5.54 -2.53
N GLU A 125 -4.36 -6.82 -2.82
CA GLU A 125 -5.66 -7.48 -2.76
C GLU A 125 -6.30 -7.45 -1.37
N ILE A 126 -5.55 -7.14 -0.31
CA ILE A 126 -6.06 -6.94 1.05
C ILE A 126 -6.92 -5.65 1.18
N PHE A 127 -6.74 -4.68 0.28
CA PHE A 127 -7.49 -3.43 0.26
C PHE A 127 -8.64 -3.41 -0.76
N LEU A 128 -8.85 -4.51 -1.49
CA LEU A 128 -9.96 -4.65 -2.41
C LEU A 128 -11.26 -5.00 -1.66
N GLN A 129 -12.38 -4.41 -2.09
CA GLN A 129 -13.70 -4.58 -1.47
C GLN A 129 -14.07 -6.07 -1.31
N GLY A 130 -14.58 -6.44 -0.13
CA GLY A 130 -15.06 -7.79 0.17
C GLY A 130 -14.02 -8.74 0.78
N LYS A 131 -12.75 -8.33 0.85
CA LYS A 131 -11.70 -9.05 1.59
C LYS A 131 -11.30 -8.23 2.83
N VAL A 132 -12.09 -8.43 3.88
CA VAL A 132 -11.83 -8.04 5.28
C VAL A 132 -12.07 -6.55 5.61
N ASN A 133 -12.78 -6.31 6.72
CA ASN A 133 -12.93 -5.02 7.40
C ASN A 133 -11.59 -4.57 8.05
N ILE A 134 -10.49 -4.58 7.28
CA ILE A 134 -9.18 -4.17 7.80
C ILE A 134 -9.10 -2.66 7.71
N MET A 135 -8.59 -2.06 8.79
CA MET A 135 -8.28 -0.65 8.93
C MET A 135 -7.84 0.01 7.60
N ASP A 136 -8.50 1.10 7.22
CA ASP A 136 -7.96 1.99 6.20
C ASP A 136 -6.67 2.63 6.75
N VAL A 137 -5.62 2.73 5.92
CA VAL A 137 -4.38 3.46 6.22
C VAL A 137 -4.64 4.92 6.64
N LYS A 138 -5.78 5.48 6.25
CA LYS A 138 -6.23 6.82 6.68
C LYS A 138 -6.68 6.89 8.14
N GLY A 139 -6.87 5.75 8.81
CA GLY A 139 -7.33 5.68 10.19
C GLY A 139 -8.76 6.21 10.41
N GLN A 140 -9.59 6.25 9.35
CA GLN A 140 -10.96 6.77 9.40
C GLN A 140 -12.04 5.70 9.52
N SER A 141 -11.65 4.45 9.78
CA SER A 141 -12.60 3.35 10.02
C SER A 141 -12.97 3.31 11.51
N PHE A 142 -14.15 3.83 11.86
CA PHE A 142 -14.73 3.80 13.21
C PHE A 142 -16.09 3.10 13.20
#